data_AF-A0A0Q4EBM6-F1
#
_entry.id   AF-A0A0Q4EBM6-F1
#
_cell.length_a   1.000
_cell.length_b   1.000
_cell.length_c   1.000
_cell.angle_alpha   90.00
_cell.angle_beta   90.00
_cell.angle_gamma   90.00
#
_symmetry.space_group_name_H-M   'P 1'
#
loop_
_entity.id
_entity.type
_entity.pdbx_description
1 polymer ?
#
loop_
_entity_poly.entity_id
_entity_poly.type
_entity_poly.pdbx_seq_one_letter_code
_entity_poly.pdbx_strand_id
1 'polypeptide(L)' 'MDDKTMARTLNVSGNTVRNHVARVYSKIGVNRRVAAAAWARARGFGDGADRKTLLPSPVPVVTLQP' A
#
# COMPACT_ATOMS: atom_id res chain seq x y z
N MET A 1 -4.37 -7.72 -1.09
CA MET A 1 -5.61 -7.18 -0.49
C MET A 1 -6.76 -7.38 -1.47
N ASP A 2 -7.88 -7.98 -1.09
CA ASP A 2 -9.03 -8.22 -1.99
C ASP A 2 -10.08 -7.10 -1.92
N ASP A 3 -10.91 -6.93 -2.96
CA ASP A 3 -11.99 -5.93 -3.02
C ASP A 3 -12.97 -6.07 -1.85
N LYS A 4 -13.29 -7.31 -1.44
CA LYS A 4 -14.17 -7.58 -0.29
C LYS A 4 -13.55 -7.10 1.01
N THR A 5 -12.23 -7.13 1.12
CA THR A 5 -11.52 -6.63 2.31
C THR A 5 -11.55 -5.10 2.34
N MET A 6 -11.28 -4.46 1.20
CA MET A 6 -11.39 -2.99 1.07
C MET A 6 -12.81 -2.50 1.37
N ALA A 7 -13.83 -3.20 0.86
CA ALA A 7 -15.23 -2.91 1.09
C ALA A 7 -15.58 -2.94 2.59
N ARG A 8 -15.14 -3.98 3.31
CA ARG A 8 -15.34 -4.08 4.77
C ARG A 8 -14.61 -2.97 5.53
N THR A 9 -13.35 -2.68 5.19
CA THR A 9 -12.57 -1.62 5.86
C THR A 9 -13.19 -0.24 5.68
N LEU A 10 -13.74 0.04 4.51
CA LEU A 10 -14.32 1.34 4.16
C LEU A 10 -15.83 1.43 4.44
N ASN A 11 -16.46 0.35 4.91
CA ASN A 11 -17.91 0.22 5.08
C ASN A 11 -18.70 0.59 3.80
N VAL A 12 -18.24 0.12 2.64
CA VAL A 12 -18.90 0.33 1.34
C VAL A 12 -19.18 -1.01 0.66
N SER A 13 -20.06 -0.99 -0.36
CA SER A 13 -20.31 -2.20 -1.16
C SER A 13 -19.08 -2.59 -1.99
N GLY A 14 -18.93 -3.90 -2.25
CA GLY A 14 -17.87 -4.39 -3.16
C GLY A 14 -18.00 -3.84 -4.58
N ASN A 15 -19.21 -3.51 -5.03
CA ASN A 15 -19.43 -2.90 -6.34
C ASN A 15 -18.90 -1.46 -6.38
N THR A 16 -19.06 -0.71 -5.28
CA THR A 16 -18.51 0.64 -5.12
C THR A 16 -16.98 0.62 -5.20
N VAL A 17 -16.33 -0.34 -4.55
CA VAL A 17 -14.86 -0.51 -4.63
C VAL A 17 -14.43 -0.78 -6.08
N ARG A 18 -15.09 -1.70 -6.77
CA ARG A 18 -14.77 -2.03 -8.18
C ARG A 18 -14.92 -0.83 -9.11
N ASN A 19 -16.02 -0.10 -8.97
CA ASN A 19 -16.27 1.11 -9.75
C ASN A 19 -15.19 2.16 -9.48
N HIS A 20 -14.78 2.33 -8.23
CA HIS A 20 -13.72 3.26 -7.87
C HIS A 20 -12.38 2.86 -8.48
N VAL A 21 -12.00 1.58 -8.34
CA VAL A 21 -10.75 1.04 -8.90
C VAL A 21 -10.72 1.15 -10.43
N ALA A 22 -11.82 0.86 -11.12
CA ALA A 22 -11.92 1.00 -12.57
C ALA A 22 -11.72 2.45 -13.03
N ARG A 23 -12.26 3.43 -12.28
CA ARG A 23 -12.04 4.86 -12.56
C ARG A 23 -10.60 5.28 -12.31
N VAL A 24 -9.96 4.74 -11.27
CA VAL A 24 -8.52 4.97 -11.03
C VAL A 24 -7.70 4.43 -12.19
N TYR A 25 -7.96 3.19 -12.63
CA TYR A 25 -7.28 2.58 -13.77
C TYR A 25 -7.44 3.40 -15.05
N SER A 26 -8.64 3.91 -15.30
CA SER A 26 -8.92 4.78 -16.44
C SER A 26 -8.13 6.09 -16.38
N LYS A 27 -8.02 6.72 -15.20
CA LYS A 27 -7.25 7.96 -15.02
C LYS A 27 -5.75 7.79 -15.26
N ILE A 28 -5.20 6.62 -14.92
CA ILE A 28 -3.77 6.35 -15.05
C ILE A 28 -3.41 5.60 -16.35
N GLY A 29 -4.41 5.27 -17.17
CA GLY A 29 -4.23 4.61 -18.46
C GLY A 29 -3.81 3.14 -18.38
N VAL A 30 -4.17 2.43 -17.31
CA VAL A 30 -3.86 0.99 -17.15
C VAL A 30 -5.11 0.14 -17.17
N ASN A 31 -5.01 -1.14 -17.55
CA ASN A 31 -6.17 -2.06 -17.53
C ASN A 31 -6.09 -3.17 -16.47
N ARG A 32 -4.90 -3.43 -15.92
CA ARG A 32 -4.66 -4.50 -14.94
C ARG A 32 -4.24 -3.94 -13.59
N ARG A 33 -4.63 -4.65 -12.52
CA ARG A 33 -4.19 -4.38 -11.15
C ARG A 33 -2.67 -4.43 -10.98
N VAL A 34 -2.01 -5.37 -11.65
CA VAL A 34 -0.54 -5.48 -11.62
C VAL A 34 0.10 -4.27 -12.30
N ALA A 35 -0.42 -3.84 -13.45
CA ALA A 35 0.05 -2.64 -14.14
C ALA A 35 -0.18 -1.38 -13.30
N ALA A 36 -1.33 -1.27 -12.60
CA ALA A 36 -1.58 -0.19 -11.65
C ALA A 36 -0.58 -0.18 -10.49
N ALA A 37 -0.23 -1.35 -9.95
CA ALA A 37 0.77 -1.47 -8.89
C ALA A 37 2.18 -1.09 -9.38
N ALA A 38 2.54 -1.44 -10.62
CA ALA A 38 3.80 -1.02 -11.23
C ALA A 38 3.82 0.51 -11.49
N TRP A 39 2.72 1.06 -12.01
CA TRP A 39 2.54 2.50 -12.21
C TRP A 39 2.67 3.27 -10.90
N ALA A 40 2.11 2.72 -9.81
CA ALA A 40 2.17 3.28 -8.47
C ALA A 40 3.61 3.29 -7.94
N ARG A 41 4.33 2.16 -8.03
CA ARG A 41 5.75 2.07 -7.63
C ARG A 41 6.65 3.03 -8.41
N ALA A 42 6.47 3.12 -9.73
CA ALA A 42 7.22 4.06 -10.58
C ALA A 42 6.99 5.54 -10.19
N ARG A 43 5.97 5.84 -9.39
CA ARG A 43 5.61 7.18 -8.91
C ARG A 43 5.78 7.35 -7.40
N GLY A 44 6.41 6.38 -6.71
CA GLY A 44 6.64 6.43 -5.26
C GLY A 44 5.43 6.04 -4.40
N PHE A 45 4.31 5.63 -4.99
CA PHE A 45 3.15 5.12 -4.26
C PHE A 45 3.37 3.64 -3.94
N GLY A 46 3.97 3.32 -2.79
CA GLY A 46 4.23 1.93 -2.41
C GLY A 46 5.07 1.72 -1.15
N ASP A 47 5.73 2.76 -0.66
CA ASP A 47 6.62 2.73 0.51
C ASP A 47 5.87 2.71 1.86
N GLY A 48 4.53 2.73 1.83
CA GLY A 48 3.69 2.83 3.02
C GLY A 48 3.41 1.52 3.78
N ALA A 49 4.25 0.49 3.64
CA ALA A 49 4.02 -0.82 4.25
C ALA A 49 4.99 -1.19 5.40
N ASP A 50 5.91 -0.30 5.76
CA ASP A 50 6.81 -0.50 6.90
C ASP A 50 6.96 0.77 7.75
N ARG A 51 5.84 1.32 8.18
CA ARG A 51 5.79 2.17 9.39
C ARG A 51 6.15 1.42 10.69
N LYS A 52 6.67 0.20 10.59
CA LYS A 52 7.44 -0.51 11.64
C LYS A 52 8.92 -0.12 11.66
N THR A 53 9.44 0.52 10.61
CA THR A 53 10.85 0.96 10.51
C THR A 53 11.08 2.33 11.16
N LEU A 54 10.01 3.07 11.50
CA LEU A 54 10.07 4.33 12.25
C LEU A 54 10.31 4.13 13.76
N LEU A 55 10.43 2.89 14.23
CA LEU A 55 11.05 2.63 15.53
C LEU A 55 12.57 2.64 15.29
N PRO A 56 13.33 3.58 15.88
CA PRO A 56 14.79 3.50 15.79
C PRO A 56 15.22 2.14 16.35
N SER A 57 15.92 1.36 15.53
CA SER A 57 16.61 0.16 15.99
C SER A 57 17.38 0.53 17.26
N PRO A 58 17.23 -0.19 18.39
CA PRO A 58 18.02 0.10 19.57
C PRO A 58 19.48 -0.09 19.17
N VAL A 59 20.23 1.01 19.16
CA VAL A 59 21.69 0.97 19.00
C VAL A 59 22.23 0.01 20.06
N PRO A 60 23.03 -1.00 19.71
CA PRO A 60 23.67 -1.80 20.72
C PRO A 60 24.59 -0.88 21.50
N VAL A 61 24.26 -0.62 22.77
CA VAL A 61 25.22 -0.05 23.71
C VAL A 61 26.36 -1.06 23.77
N VAL A 62 27.49 -0.71 23.15
CA VAL A 62 28.73 -1.46 23.33
C VAL A 62 29.13 -1.24 24.77
N THR A 63 28.68 -2.15 25.64
CA THR A 63 29.25 -2.27 26.98
C THR A 63 30.67 -2.78 26.79
N LEU A 64 31.64 -1.86 26.75
CA LEU A 64 33.01 -2.15 27.13
C LEU A 64 32.95 -2.57 28.60
N GLN A 65 32.95 -3.88 28.87
CA GLN A 65 33.28 -4.38 30.21
C GLN A 65 34.82 -4.52 30.31
N PRO A 66 35.39 -4.25 31.50
CA PRO A 66 36.84 -4.12 31.71
C PRO A 66 37.62 -5.42 31.54
#